data_AF-A0A9P3ZFY4-F1
#
_entry.id   AF-A0A9P3ZFY4-F1
#
_cell.length_a   1.000
_cell.length_b   1.000
_cell.length_c   1.000
_cell.angle_alpha   90.00
_cell.angle_beta   90.00
_cell.angle_gamma   90.00
#
_symmetry.space_group_name_H-M   'P 1'
#
loop_
_entity.id
_entity.type
_entity.pdbx_description
1 polymer ?
#
loop_
_entity_poly.entity_id
_entity_poly.type
_entity_poly.pdbx_seq_one_letter_code
_entity_poly.pdbx_strand_id
1 'polypeptide(L)'
;MELDLNIDSNGNVIVNTLSEYVAYISQLQAANEGSNERFFFRGQSNKNWDVRPCLFRENNLTIESDIISEACARAPFEFGGRSAFERLTKLQHYGLPTRMLDVTLNPLVALYFACAKCEDKENYDKNYKESDTIDVDSDHSFDNEYDVDGAVYYRRAYGHKHNSDDIDLLARIAEMDFSGDIVLHQLVEKLGLRSQIKQAEDFEELAKVMQNAYFVISTFNNERLIRQSGAFLLSGSINIQLNKSDYGASRIEKSSCSLNSQFASERIIIPAGSKESLLEELNFYNINQGALFPELEHQMAYIKYSMCKSNVRSASSFEKIDFDAIKAEESKEGVEIAESVVKEELVDKAIYDIVSQYISDDAIKQNVLRIITRQTEYIDWANKEATISDLRRKIKRSLSLQSISSDVATQSARNMVSQLVNLYVKK
;
A
#
# COMPACT_ATOMS: atom_id res chain seq x y z
N MET A 1 -22.88 -13.37 23.71
CA MET A 1 -21.98 -12.31 24.21
C MET A 1 -22.21 -11.14 23.29
N GLU A 2 -22.92 -10.10 23.75
CA GLU A 2 -22.91 -8.82 23.04
C GLU A 2 -21.46 -8.33 23.06
N LEU A 3 -20.88 -8.08 21.90
CA LEU A 3 -19.59 -7.39 21.84
C LEU A 3 -19.87 -5.92 22.08
N ASP A 4 -19.25 -5.35 23.11
CA ASP A 4 -19.11 -3.91 23.24
C ASP A 4 -18.16 -3.42 22.14
N LEU A 5 -18.73 -3.15 20.96
CA LEU A 5 -17.99 -2.58 19.85
C LEU A 5 -17.64 -1.12 20.18
N ASN A 6 -16.37 -0.77 20.02
CA ASN A 6 -15.92 0.60 20.17
C ASN A 6 -16.33 1.38 18.91
N ILE A 7 -17.29 2.29 19.04
CA ILE A 7 -17.81 3.10 17.93
C ILE A 7 -17.38 4.55 18.12
N ASP A 8 -16.81 5.15 17.07
CA ASP A 8 -16.40 6.55 17.08
C ASP A 8 -17.60 7.52 16.91
N SER A 9 -17.35 8.82 17.05
CA SER A 9 -18.39 9.85 16.92
C SER A 9 -19.05 9.92 15.54
N ASN A 10 -18.48 9.30 14.51
CA ASN A 10 -18.98 9.25 13.14
C ASN A 10 -19.69 7.92 12.84
N GLY A 11 -19.87 7.05 13.84
CA GLY A 11 -20.47 5.73 13.66
C GLY A 11 -19.54 4.69 13.04
N ASN A 12 -18.23 4.93 13.00
CA ASN A 12 -17.26 3.92 12.54
C ASN A 12 -16.90 2.97 13.69
N VAL A 13 -16.69 1.70 13.36
CA VAL A 13 -16.24 0.68 14.32
C VAL A 13 -14.73 0.68 14.40
N ILE A 14 -14.18 0.84 15.59
CA ILE A 14 -12.73 0.80 15.85
C ILE A 14 -12.35 -0.62 16.25
N VAL A 15 -11.34 -1.17 15.58
CA VAL A 15 -10.85 -2.53 15.81
C VAL A 15 -9.37 -2.51 16.09
N ASN A 16 -8.98 -3.06 17.25
CA ASN A 16 -7.59 -3.13 17.70
C ASN A 16 -7.00 -4.55 17.57
N THR A 17 -7.85 -5.58 17.56
CA THR A 17 -7.44 -6.99 17.56
C THR A 17 -8.13 -7.79 16.45
N LEU A 18 -7.52 -8.90 16.01
CA LEU A 18 -8.11 -9.75 14.98
C LEU A 18 -9.43 -10.39 15.47
N SER A 19 -9.52 -10.66 16.77
CA SER A 19 -10.71 -11.24 17.39
C SER A 19 -11.91 -10.30 17.34
N GLU A 20 -11.71 -9.01 17.63
CA GLU A 20 -12.72 -7.96 17.46
C GLU A 20 -13.18 -7.86 16.00
N TYR A 21 -12.22 -7.88 15.06
CA TYR A 21 -12.52 -7.84 13.63
C TYR A 21 -13.44 -8.98 13.20
N VAL A 22 -13.04 -10.22 13.48
CA VAL A 22 -13.77 -11.43 13.08
C VAL A 22 -15.14 -11.49 13.73
N ALA A 23 -15.25 -11.07 14.99
CA ALA A 23 -16.51 -11.02 15.70
C ALA A 23 -17.48 -10.01 15.06
N TYR A 24 -17.01 -8.83 14.69
CA TYR A 24 -17.82 -7.83 13.98
C TYR A 24 -18.27 -8.31 12.59
N ILE A 25 -17.36 -8.91 11.80
CA ILE A 25 -17.69 -9.51 10.51
C ILE A 25 -18.76 -10.61 10.67
N SER A 26 -18.68 -11.41 11.72
CA SER A 26 -19.67 -12.46 12.01
C SER A 26 -21.06 -11.87 12.30
N GLN A 27 -21.13 -10.74 12.99
CA GLN A 27 -22.39 -10.02 13.21
C GLN A 27 -22.98 -9.48 11.91
N LEU A 28 -22.14 -8.87 11.04
CA LEU A 28 -22.56 -8.42 9.72
C LEU A 28 -23.14 -9.57 8.88
N GLN A 29 -22.52 -10.76 8.96
CA GLN A 29 -22.99 -11.94 8.25
C GLN A 29 -24.29 -12.50 8.82
N ALA A 30 -24.47 -12.51 10.14
CA ALA A 30 -25.70 -12.97 10.78
C ALA A 30 -26.92 -12.10 10.42
N ALA A 31 -26.73 -10.80 10.21
CA ALA A 31 -27.76 -9.88 9.74
C ALA A 31 -28.17 -10.10 8.26
N ASN A 32 -27.63 -11.13 7.59
CA ASN A 32 -27.81 -11.40 6.15
C ASN A 32 -28.61 -12.67 5.83
N GLU A 33 -29.38 -13.22 6.78
CA GLU A 33 -30.20 -14.40 6.50
C GLU A 33 -31.22 -14.14 5.37
N GLY A 34 -31.04 -14.79 4.21
CA GLY A 34 -32.01 -14.82 3.11
C GLY A 34 -31.69 -13.97 1.86
N SER A 35 -30.56 -13.26 1.78
CA SER A 35 -30.16 -12.50 0.57
C SER A 35 -29.16 -13.26 -0.31
N ASN A 36 -29.26 -13.07 -1.63
CA ASN A 36 -28.27 -13.55 -2.62
C ASN A 36 -27.09 -12.57 -2.81
N GLU A 37 -27.10 -11.44 -2.12
CA GLU A 37 -26.01 -10.47 -2.12
C GLU A 37 -24.76 -11.04 -1.45
N ARG A 38 -23.61 -10.54 -1.88
CA ARG A 38 -22.31 -10.86 -1.30
C ARG A 38 -21.72 -9.62 -0.65
N PHE A 39 -20.85 -9.85 0.33
CA PHE A 39 -20.02 -8.78 0.85
C PHE A 39 -18.82 -8.55 -0.07
N PHE A 40 -18.58 -7.27 -0.34
CA PHE A 40 -17.37 -6.77 -0.98
C PHE A 40 -16.66 -5.86 0.01
N PHE A 41 -15.36 -6.07 0.17
CA PHE A 41 -14.52 -5.35 1.11
C PHE A 41 -13.38 -4.63 0.40
N ARG A 42 -12.90 -3.54 0.98
CA ARG A 42 -11.69 -2.85 0.53
C ARG A 42 -10.91 -2.33 1.73
N GLY A 43 -9.65 -2.74 1.84
CA GLY A 43 -8.71 -2.16 2.80
C GLY A 43 -7.96 -0.99 2.20
N GLN A 44 -7.80 0.08 2.99
CA GLN A 44 -6.91 1.20 2.68
C GLN A 44 -6.00 1.44 3.87
N SER A 45 -4.69 1.51 3.62
CA SER A 45 -3.70 1.76 4.67
C SER A 45 -3.81 3.15 5.29
N ASN A 46 -4.52 4.08 4.65
CA ASN A 46 -4.78 5.41 5.18
C ASN A 46 -6.28 5.75 5.07
N LYS A 47 -6.92 5.97 6.22
CA LYS A 47 -8.36 6.28 6.33
C LYS A 47 -8.77 7.61 5.69
N ASN A 48 -7.81 8.49 5.41
CA ASN A 48 -8.04 9.81 4.81
C ASN A 48 -8.08 9.74 3.28
N TRP A 49 -7.72 8.60 2.67
CA TRP A 49 -7.77 8.45 1.22
C TRP A 49 -9.20 8.33 0.70
N ASP A 50 -9.50 9.12 -0.34
CA ASP A 50 -10.72 8.96 -1.12
C ASP A 50 -10.75 7.60 -1.82
N VAL A 51 -11.91 6.95 -1.84
CA VAL A 51 -12.08 5.68 -2.55
C VAL A 51 -12.26 5.99 -4.03
N ARG A 52 -11.16 5.98 -4.78
CA ARG A 52 -11.12 6.39 -6.17
C ARG A 52 -10.17 5.52 -7.02
N PRO A 53 -10.60 5.05 -8.20
CA PRO A 53 -9.73 4.39 -9.18
C PRO A 53 -8.48 5.20 -9.49
N CYS A 54 -7.40 4.53 -9.87
CA CYS A 54 -6.13 5.20 -10.19
C CYS A 54 -6.28 6.17 -11.37
N LEU A 55 -7.03 5.79 -12.41
CA LEU A 55 -7.32 6.65 -13.56
C LEU A 55 -7.92 8.01 -13.19
N PHE A 56 -8.80 8.03 -12.17
CA PHE A 56 -9.49 9.24 -11.73
C PHE A 56 -8.63 10.10 -10.79
N ARG A 57 -7.50 9.58 -10.28
CA ARG A 57 -6.57 10.32 -9.41
C ARG A 57 -5.51 11.06 -10.21
N GLU A 58 -5.06 10.50 -11.33
CA GLU A 58 -3.92 11.00 -12.10
C GLU A 58 -4.33 11.92 -13.28
N ASN A 59 -5.60 12.32 -13.36
CA ASN A 59 -6.16 13.09 -14.48
C ASN A 59 -5.94 12.42 -15.86
N ASN A 60 -5.76 11.09 -15.87
CA ASN A 60 -5.48 10.29 -17.06
C ASN A 60 -6.75 9.87 -17.83
N LEU A 61 -7.92 10.36 -17.41
CA LEU A 61 -9.22 9.96 -17.95
C LEU A 61 -9.37 10.27 -19.45
N THR A 62 -8.78 11.37 -19.91
CA THR A 62 -8.83 11.81 -21.32
C THR A 62 -7.98 10.93 -22.23
N ILE A 63 -6.99 10.21 -21.69
CA ILE A 63 -6.07 9.34 -22.44
C ILE A 63 -6.28 7.86 -22.13
N GLU A 64 -7.40 7.49 -21.49
CA GLU A 64 -7.69 6.10 -21.09
C GLU A 64 -7.63 5.14 -22.28
N SER A 65 -8.26 5.51 -23.40
CA SER A 65 -8.26 4.70 -24.63
C SER A 65 -6.85 4.54 -25.21
N ASP A 66 -6.03 5.59 -25.13
CA ASP A 66 -4.66 5.59 -25.64
C ASP A 66 -3.77 4.68 -24.79
N ILE A 67 -3.92 4.73 -23.46
CA ILE A 67 -3.23 3.84 -22.53
C ILE A 67 -3.56 2.38 -22.84
N ILE A 68 -4.85 2.06 -23.03
CA ILE A 68 -5.29 0.70 -23.35
C ILE A 68 -4.75 0.27 -24.71
N SER A 69 -4.88 1.13 -25.73
CA SER A 69 -4.44 0.86 -27.11
C SER A 69 -2.93 0.61 -27.17
N GLU A 70 -2.14 1.45 -26.51
CA GLU A 70 -0.69 1.33 -26.48
C GLU A 70 -0.22 0.06 -25.76
N ALA A 71 -0.87 -0.30 -24.64
CA ALA A 71 -0.58 -1.55 -23.95
C ALA A 71 -0.88 -2.78 -24.83
N CYS A 72 -2.00 -2.75 -25.57
CA CYS A 72 -2.36 -3.79 -26.52
C CYS A 72 -1.35 -3.89 -27.68
N ALA A 73 -0.87 -2.75 -28.18
CA ALA A 73 0.12 -2.69 -29.26
C ALA A 73 1.49 -3.22 -28.82
N ARG A 74 1.90 -2.92 -27.58
CA ARG A 74 3.19 -3.39 -27.03
C ARG A 74 3.22 -4.87 -26.69
N ALA A 75 2.09 -5.43 -26.27
CA ALA A 75 2.00 -6.84 -25.88
C ALA A 75 0.81 -7.56 -26.55
N PRO A 76 0.81 -7.71 -27.89
CA PRO A 76 -0.34 -8.23 -28.63
C PRO A 76 -0.70 -9.68 -28.26
N PHE A 77 0.26 -10.51 -27.85
CA PHE A 77 -0.01 -11.87 -27.36
C PHE A 77 -0.68 -11.86 -25.97
N GLU A 78 -0.37 -10.86 -25.15
CA GLU A 78 -0.90 -10.71 -23.80
C GLU A 78 -2.31 -10.10 -23.77
N PHE A 79 -2.72 -9.38 -24.81
CA PHE A 79 -4.02 -8.71 -24.89
C PHE A 79 -4.90 -9.17 -26.06
N GLY A 80 -4.33 -9.78 -27.10
CA GLY A 80 -5.05 -10.26 -28.27
C GLY A 80 -6.09 -11.33 -27.94
N GLY A 81 -7.21 -11.31 -28.66
CA GLY A 81 -8.31 -12.28 -28.53
C GLY A 81 -9.13 -12.19 -27.23
N ARG A 82 -8.79 -11.27 -26.31
CA ARG A 82 -9.49 -11.08 -25.04
C ARG A 82 -10.69 -10.15 -25.19
N SER A 83 -11.64 -10.25 -24.27
CA SER A 83 -12.70 -9.26 -24.11
C SER A 83 -12.16 -7.92 -23.58
N ALA A 84 -12.92 -6.83 -23.71
CA ALA A 84 -12.54 -5.53 -23.17
C ALA A 84 -12.35 -5.58 -21.65
N PHE A 85 -13.21 -6.32 -20.94
CA PHE A 85 -13.10 -6.49 -19.49
C PHE A 85 -11.83 -7.24 -19.08
N GLU A 86 -11.47 -8.32 -19.79
CA GLU A 86 -10.23 -9.07 -19.51
C GLU A 86 -8.99 -8.21 -19.78
N ARG A 87 -9.02 -7.35 -20.80
CA ARG A 87 -7.96 -6.36 -21.03
C ARG A 87 -7.84 -5.41 -19.85
N LEU A 88 -8.93 -4.78 -19.41
CA LEU A 88 -8.93 -3.92 -18.22
C LEU A 88 -8.38 -4.63 -16.98
N THR A 89 -8.84 -5.86 -16.70
CA THR A 89 -8.38 -6.69 -15.57
C THR A 89 -6.86 -6.86 -15.59
N LYS A 90 -6.31 -7.12 -16.77
CA LYS A 90 -4.88 -7.33 -16.96
C LYS A 90 -4.08 -6.04 -16.86
N LEU A 91 -4.59 -4.93 -17.37
CA LEU A 91 -3.99 -3.61 -17.21
C LEU A 91 -3.89 -3.21 -15.74
N GLN A 92 -4.97 -3.39 -14.98
CA GLN A 92 -5.00 -3.15 -13.54
C GLN A 92 -3.98 -4.04 -12.79
N HIS A 93 -3.87 -5.30 -13.19
CA HIS A 93 -2.89 -6.22 -12.60
C HIS A 93 -1.45 -5.75 -12.78
N TYR A 94 -1.10 -5.22 -13.96
CA TYR A 94 0.23 -4.65 -14.26
C TYR A 94 0.39 -3.19 -13.81
N GLY A 95 -0.58 -2.63 -13.08
CA GLY A 95 -0.47 -1.30 -12.48
C GLY A 95 -0.75 -0.13 -13.43
N LEU A 96 -1.32 -0.39 -14.62
CA LEU A 96 -1.79 0.71 -15.48
C LEU A 96 -3.06 1.34 -14.89
N PRO A 97 -3.24 2.66 -15.01
CA PRO A 97 -4.42 3.34 -14.48
C PRO A 97 -5.67 2.88 -15.23
N THR A 98 -6.62 2.30 -14.50
CA THR A 98 -7.94 1.92 -15.03
C THR A 98 -9.07 2.56 -14.22
N ARG A 99 -10.28 2.55 -14.79
CA ARG A 99 -11.54 2.91 -14.10
C ARG A 99 -12.04 1.86 -13.10
N MET A 100 -11.29 0.77 -12.90
CA MET A 100 -11.62 -0.25 -11.91
C MET A 100 -10.98 0.08 -10.57
N LEU A 101 -11.65 -0.37 -9.52
CA LEU A 101 -11.16 -0.32 -8.16
C LEU A 101 -11.08 -1.73 -7.59
N ASP A 102 -9.94 -2.07 -7.00
CA ASP A 102 -9.75 -3.37 -6.36
C ASP A 102 -10.62 -3.51 -5.11
N VAL A 103 -11.36 -4.61 -5.03
CA VAL A 103 -12.11 -5.06 -3.86
C VAL A 103 -11.85 -6.56 -3.63
N THR A 104 -12.20 -7.08 -2.47
CA THR A 104 -12.03 -8.49 -2.13
C THR A 104 -13.30 -9.04 -1.51
N LEU A 105 -13.58 -10.31 -1.78
CA LEU A 105 -14.64 -11.07 -1.11
C LEU A 105 -14.20 -11.59 0.27
N ASN A 106 -12.91 -11.46 0.61
CA ASN A 106 -12.34 -11.93 1.85
C ASN A 106 -12.08 -10.75 2.82
N PRO A 107 -12.81 -10.67 3.95
CA PRO A 107 -12.64 -9.57 4.90
C PRO A 107 -11.23 -9.52 5.50
N LEU A 108 -10.58 -10.67 5.71
CA LEU A 108 -9.22 -10.70 6.27
C LEU A 108 -8.16 -10.18 5.28
N VAL A 109 -8.39 -10.35 3.98
CA VAL A 109 -7.55 -9.74 2.94
C VAL A 109 -7.72 -8.22 2.95
N ALA A 110 -8.95 -7.72 3.15
CA ALA A 110 -9.18 -6.29 3.31
C ALA A 110 -8.51 -5.74 4.58
N LEU A 111 -8.57 -6.47 5.70
CA LEU A 111 -7.83 -6.11 6.91
C LEU A 111 -6.33 -6.03 6.66
N TYR A 112 -5.74 -7.01 5.96
CA TYR A 112 -4.34 -6.97 5.58
C TYR A 112 -3.99 -5.68 4.83
N PHE A 113 -4.78 -5.28 3.83
CA PHE A 113 -4.54 -4.04 3.09
C PHE A 113 -4.76 -2.77 3.92
N ALA A 114 -5.63 -2.80 4.93
CA ALA A 114 -5.79 -1.68 5.87
C ALA A 114 -4.62 -1.55 6.85
N CYS A 115 -3.97 -2.67 7.18
CA CYS A 115 -2.79 -2.69 8.06
C CYS A 115 -1.46 -2.53 7.30
N ALA A 116 -1.44 -2.84 6.01
CA ALA A 116 -0.25 -2.76 5.17
C ALA A 116 0.40 -1.37 5.27
N LYS A 117 1.73 -1.34 5.21
CA LYS A 117 2.46 -0.07 5.27
C LYS A 117 2.10 0.78 4.06
N CYS A 118 1.97 2.07 4.31
CA CYS A 118 1.84 3.07 3.26
C CYS A 118 3.18 3.12 2.49
N GLU A 119 3.28 2.39 1.39
CA GLU A 119 4.40 2.53 0.45
C GLU A 119 4.15 3.75 -0.44
N ASP A 120 3.96 4.93 0.15
CA ASP A 120 3.84 6.16 -0.62
C ASP A 120 5.24 6.75 -0.88
N LYS A 121 5.64 6.69 -2.15
CA LYS A 121 6.30 7.78 -2.90
C LYS A 121 7.70 8.25 -2.50
N GLU A 122 8.70 7.38 -2.44
CA GLU A 122 10.08 7.82 -2.77
C GLU A 122 10.37 7.80 -4.29
N ASN A 123 9.51 7.17 -5.10
CA ASN A 123 9.69 7.08 -6.56
C ASN A 123 8.72 7.93 -7.42
N TYR A 124 7.62 8.42 -6.86
CA TYR A 124 6.61 9.15 -7.67
C TYR A 124 6.77 10.67 -7.63
N ASP A 125 7.52 11.23 -6.67
CA ASP A 125 7.61 12.69 -6.45
C ASP A 125 8.88 13.35 -7.05
N LYS A 126 9.72 12.58 -7.78
CA LYS A 126 10.93 13.12 -8.42
C LYS A 126 10.69 13.80 -9.78
N ASN A 127 9.49 13.69 -10.35
CA ASN A 127 9.18 14.25 -11.67
C ASN A 127 8.34 15.54 -11.63
N TYR A 128 8.10 16.15 -10.47
CA TYR A 128 7.26 17.36 -10.39
C TYR A 128 7.77 18.48 -9.46
N LYS A 129 9.09 18.60 -9.30
CA LYS A 129 9.73 19.82 -8.79
C LYS A 129 10.83 20.30 -9.73
N GLU A 130 10.43 20.67 -10.94
CA GLU A 130 11.12 21.71 -11.71
C GLU A 130 10.19 22.93 -11.73
N SER A 131 10.29 23.73 -10.68
CA SER A 131 9.82 25.11 -10.65
C SER A 131 10.81 25.86 -9.78
N ASP A 132 11.65 26.62 -10.46
CA ASP A 132 12.63 27.55 -9.91
C ASP A 132 12.05 28.39 -8.77
N THR A 133 12.56 28.17 -7.56
CA THR A 133 13.12 29.21 -6.66
C THR A 133 13.58 28.50 -5.39
N ILE A 134 14.90 28.49 -5.18
CA ILE A 134 15.54 28.08 -3.94
C ILE A 134 15.33 29.22 -2.93
N ASP A 135 14.36 29.06 -2.03
CA ASP A 135 14.36 29.74 -0.74
C ASP A 135 14.77 28.69 0.31
N VAL A 136 16.07 28.71 0.63
CA VAL A 136 16.63 28.07 1.82
C VAL A 136 16.18 28.91 3.00
N ASP A 137 15.08 28.50 3.64
CA ASP A 137 14.74 28.72 5.07
C ASP A 137 13.22 28.64 5.27
N SER A 138 12.66 27.43 5.28
CA SER A 138 11.42 27.19 6.02
C SER A 138 11.52 25.88 6.79
N ASP A 139 11.59 26.06 8.11
CA ASP A 139 11.52 25.06 9.16
C ASP A 139 10.11 24.43 9.17
N HIS A 140 9.85 23.56 8.20
CA HIS A 140 8.68 22.68 8.22
C HIS A 140 9.07 21.37 8.89
N SER A 141 8.61 21.21 10.12
CA SER A 141 8.60 19.95 10.86
C SER A 141 8.06 18.82 9.97
N PHE A 142 8.96 17.93 9.58
CA PHE A 142 8.70 16.65 8.91
C PHE A 142 7.97 15.69 9.86
N ASP A 143 6.75 16.05 10.28
CA ASP A 143 5.90 15.26 11.14
C ASP A 143 4.78 14.59 10.31
N ASN A 144 4.64 13.26 10.49
CA ASN A 144 3.38 12.49 10.45
C ASN A 144 2.88 11.69 9.22
N GLU A 145 3.69 11.25 8.24
CA GLU A 145 3.13 10.39 7.17
C GLU A 145 3.08 8.87 7.49
N TYR A 146 3.68 8.40 8.60
CA TYR A 146 3.79 6.95 8.90
C TYR A 146 2.90 6.41 10.02
N ASP A 147 2.05 7.23 10.65
CA ASP A 147 1.21 6.83 11.79
C ASP A 147 -0.26 7.22 11.59
N VAL A 148 -0.79 6.89 10.41
CA VAL A 148 -2.20 7.10 10.07
C VAL A 148 -3.00 5.82 10.24
N ASP A 149 -4.22 5.93 10.75
CA ASP A 149 -5.13 4.78 10.85
C ASP A 149 -5.49 4.22 9.47
N GLY A 150 -5.71 2.91 9.41
CA GLY A 150 -6.27 2.23 8.24
C GLY A 150 -7.79 2.25 8.27
N ALA A 151 -8.40 1.91 7.13
CA ALA A 151 -9.84 1.74 7.03
C ALA A 151 -10.20 0.54 6.16
N VAL A 152 -11.17 -0.26 6.62
CA VAL A 152 -11.86 -1.25 5.81
C VAL A 152 -13.26 -0.74 5.48
N TYR A 153 -13.53 -0.68 4.18
CA TYR A 153 -14.83 -0.36 3.61
C TYR A 153 -15.52 -1.67 3.26
N TYR A 154 -16.84 -1.69 3.36
CA TYR A 154 -17.64 -2.85 2.96
C TYR A 154 -18.98 -2.45 2.37
N ARG A 155 -19.53 -3.33 1.52
CA ARG A 155 -20.88 -3.21 0.97
C ARG A 155 -21.46 -4.59 0.73
N ARG A 156 -22.76 -4.73 0.94
CA ARG A 156 -23.56 -5.83 0.40
C ARG A 156 -24.11 -5.42 -0.96
N ALA A 157 -23.83 -6.21 -1.98
CA ALA A 157 -24.31 -5.96 -3.33
C ALA A 157 -24.43 -7.26 -4.12
N TYR A 158 -25.16 -7.19 -5.24
CA TYR A 158 -25.14 -8.25 -6.23
C TYR A 158 -23.83 -8.20 -7.02
N GLY A 159 -23.14 -9.34 -7.10
CA GLY A 159 -21.95 -9.47 -7.91
C GLY A 159 -22.33 -9.71 -9.37
N HIS A 160 -22.04 -8.74 -10.23
CA HIS A 160 -22.19 -8.86 -11.67
C HIS A 160 -21.17 -9.86 -12.24
N LYS A 161 -21.57 -10.59 -13.28
CA LYS A 161 -20.65 -11.44 -14.03
C LYS A 161 -19.82 -10.56 -14.95
N HIS A 162 -18.54 -10.87 -15.11
CA HIS A 162 -17.64 -10.18 -16.04
C HIS A 162 -18.15 -10.08 -17.49
N ASN A 163 -19.05 -10.97 -17.90
CA ASN A 163 -19.61 -11.05 -19.24
C ASN A 163 -21.08 -10.64 -19.36
N SER A 164 -21.65 -9.97 -18.35
CA SER A 164 -22.98 -9.38 -18.50
C SER A 164 -22.92 -8.13 -19.39
N ASP A 165 -24.03 -7.83 -20.07
CA ASP A 165 -24.13 -6.73 -21.04
C ASP A 165 -23.68 -5.39 -20.45
N ASP A 166 -24.07 -5.07 -19.21
CA ASP A 166 -23.67 -3.83 -18.51
C ASP A 166 -22.15 -3.69 -18.37
N ILE A 167 -21.47 -4.80 -18.06
CA ILE A 167 -20.02 -4.83 -17.82
C ILE A 167 -19.27 -4.79 -19.14
N ASP A 168 -19.74 -5.51 -20.17
CA ASP A 168 -19.17 -5.43 -21.51
C ASP A 168 -19.31 -4.01 -22.10
N LEU A 169 -20.48 -3.39 -21.91
CA LEU A 169 -20.73 -2.00 -22.30
C LEU A 169 -19.72 -1.04 -21.66
N LEU A 170 -19.60 -1.06 -20.33
CA LEU A 170 -18.68 -0.18 -19.61
C LEU A 170 -17.21 -0.44 -19.95
N ALA A 171 -16.84 -1.71 -20.14
CA ALA A 171 -15.48 -2.07 -20.53
C ALA A 171 -15.15 -1.56 -21.94
N ARG A 172 -16.07 -1.66 -22.89
CA ARG A 172 -15.88 -1.09 -24.24
C ARG A 172 -15.84 0.43 -24.24
N ILE A 173 -16.64 1.09 -23.39
CA ILE A 173 -16.57 2.56 -23.21
C ILE A 173 -15.16 3.00 -22.75
N ALA A 174 -14.47 2.19 -21.94
CA ALA A 174 -13.10 2.49 -21.53
C ALA A 174 -12.14 2.60 -22.73
N GLU A 175 -12.30 1.71 -23.71
CA GLU A 175 -11.46 1.62 -24.91
C GLU A 175 -11.80 2.68 -25.96
N MET A 176 -12.92 3.37 -25.80
CA MET A 176 -13.35 4.40 -26.73
C MET A 176 -12.70 5.72 -26.40
N ASP A 177 -12.21 6.36 -27.47
CA ASP A 177 -11.83 7.76 -27.42
C ASP A 177 -13.09 8.64 -27.41
N PHE A 178 -13.17 9.50 -26.39
CA PHE A 178 -14.23 10.49 -26.18
C PHE A 178 -13.74 11.90 -26.54
N SER A 179 -12.63 12.03 -27.28
CA SER A 179 -12.14 13.33 -27.74
C SER A 179 -13.21 14.06 -28.57
N GLY A 180 -13.65 15.22 -28.07
CA GLY A 180 -14.67 16.08 -28.69
C GLY A 180 -16.09 15.94 -28.12
N ASP A 181 -17.06 16.54 -28.81
CA ASP A 181 -18.48 16.56 -28.45
C ASP A 181 -19.20 15.26 -28.87
N ILE A 182 -18.82 14.11 -28.29
CA ILE A 182 -19.48 12.83 -28.59
C ILE A 182 -20.94 12.85 -28.10
N VAL A 183 -21.85 12.36 -28.95
CA VAL A 183 -23.27 12.21 -28.62
C VAL A 183 -23.66 10.75 -28.48
N LEU A 184 -24.73 10.50 -27.75
CA LEU A 184 -25.18 9.17 -27.39
C LEU A 184 -25.47 8.26 -28.61
N HIS A 185 -26.02 8.83 -29.70
CA HIS A 185 -26.21 8.12 -30.96
C HIS A 185 -24.90 7.50 -31.50
N GLN A 186 -23.81 8.27 -31.47
CA GLN A 186 -22.52 7.81 -31.98
C GLN A 186 -21.95 6.68 -31.12
N LEU A 187 -22.18 6.75 -29.80
CA LEU A 187 -21.80 5.67 -28.88
C LEU A 187 -22.54 4.37 -29.22
N VAL A 188 -23.87 4.45 -29.32
CA VAL A 188 -24.74 3.29 -29.63
C VAL A 188 -24.36 2.66 -30.97
N GLU A 189 -24.09 3.48 -31.98
CA GLU A 189 -23.65 3.03 -33.30
C GLU A 189 -22.29 2.32 -33.24
N LYS A 190 -21.28 2.94 -32.60
CA LYS A 190 -19.93 2.36 -32.45
C LYS A 190 -19.94 1.03 -31.68
N LEU A 191 -20.84 0.89 -30.71
CA LEU A 191 -20.98 -0.34 -29.93
C LEU A 191 -21.78 -1.43 -30.65
N GLY A 192 -22.39 -1.13 -31.79
CA GLY A 192 -23.24 -2.07 -32.54
C GLY A 192 -24.53 -2.44 -31.81
N LEU A 193 -24.99 -1.59 -30.89
CA LEU A 193 -26.25 -1.78 -30.16
C LEU A 193 -27.41 -1.53 -31.16
N ARG A 194 -28.04 -2.60 -31.64
CA ARG A 194 -29.03 -2.59 -32.76
C ARG A 194 -30.33 -1.82 -32.46
N SER A 195 -30.62 -1.56 -31.19
CA SER A 195 -31.77 -0.76 -30.76
C SER A 195 -31.34 0.70 -30.63
N GLN A 196 -31.75 1.53 -31.60
CA GLN A 196 -31.76 2.98 -31.43
C GLN A 196 -32.46 3.33 -30.12
N ILE A 197 -31.99 4.37 -29.43
CA ILE A 197 -32.70 4.98 -28.31
C ILE A 197 -33.95 5.64 -28.90
N LYS A 198 -35.06 4.92 -28.93
CA LYS A 198 -36.29 5.37 -29.58
C LYS A 198 -37.22 6.04 -28.58
N GLN A 199 -37.15 5.63 -27.32
CA GLN A 199 -38.01 6.12 -26.25
C GLN A 199 -37.21 6.52 -25.00
N ALA A 200 -37.89 7.20 -24.07
CA ALA A 200 -37.27 7.70 -22.85
C ALA A 200 -36.77 6.56 -21.95
N GLU A 201 -37.45 5.42 -21.99
CA GLU A 201 -37.13 4.21 -21.24
C GLU A 201 -35.79 3.61 -21.70
N ASP A 202 -35.55 3.52 -23.02
CA ASP A 202 -34.28 3.05 -23.58
C ASP A 202 -33.10 3.92 -23.11
N PHE A 203 -33.32 5.25 -23.09
CA PHE A 203 -32.34 6.20 -22.59
C PHE A 203 -32.09 6.01 -21.09
N GLU A 204 -33.15 5.85 -20.30
CA GLU A 204 -33.05 5.72 -18.85
C GLU A 204 -32.26 4.47 -18.45
N GLU A 205 -32.49 3.32 -19.10
CA GLU A 205 -31.73 2.10 -18.86
C GLU A 205 -30.24 2.28 -19.18
N LEU A 206 -29.93 2.84 -20.35
CA LEU A 206 -28.55 3.07 -20.77
C LEU A 206 -27.83 4.08 -19.86
N ALA A 207 -28.50 5.18 -19.51
CA ALA A 207 -27.98 6.21 -18.62
C ALA A 207 -27.68 5.62 -17.23
N LYS A 208 -28.55 4.76 -16.69
CA LYS A 208 -28.31 4.04 -15.44
C LYS A 208 -27.03 3.22 -15.50
N VAL A 209 -26.81 2.47 -16.59
CA VAL A 209 -25.57 1.68 -16.75
C VAL A 209 -24.34 2.58 -16.82
N MET A 210 -24.40 3.63 -17.63
CA MET A 210 -23.27 4.54 -17.83
C MET A 210 -22.91 5.37 -16.59
N GLN A 211 -23.86 5.63 -15.69
CA GLN A 211 -23.64 6.47 -14.51
C GLN A 211 -23.34 5.68 -13.23
N ASN A 212 -23.72 4.41 -13.16
CA ASN A 212 -23.51 3.58 -11.97
C ASN A 212 -22.10 2.97 -11.89
N ALA A 213 -21.81 2.39 -10.72
CA ALA A 213 -20.66 1.53 -10.51
C ALA A 213 -21.13 0.13 -10.11
N TYR A 214 -20.43 -0.89 -10.62
CA TYR A 214 -20.86 -2.28 -10.50
C TYR A 214 -19.78 -3.13 -9.85
N PHE A 215 -20.16 -3.89 -8.82
CA PHE A 215 -19.30 -4.92 -8.25
C PHE A 215 -19.26 -6.12 -9.21
N VAL A 216 -18.08 -6.43 -9.74
CA VAL A 216 -17.86 -7.46 -10.74
C VAL A 216 -17.06 -8.60 -10.14
N ILE A 217 -17.60 -9.82 -10.25
CA ILE A 217 -16.87 -11.04 -9.93
C ILE A 217 -15.90 -11.33 -11.08
N SER A 218 -14.61 -11.24 -10.78
CA SER A 218 -13.55 -11.47 -11.76
C SER A 218 -13.59 -12.89 -12.33
N THR A 219 -13.08 -13.04 -13.55
CA THR A 219 -12.55 -14.32 -14.00
C THR A 219 -11.33 -14.65 -13.13
N PHE A 220 -11.32 -15.80 -12.48
CA PHE A 220 -10.17 -16.29 -11.70
C PHE A 220 -9.07 -16.84 -12.64
N ASN A 221 -8.71 -16.08 -13.67
CA ASN A 221 -7.68 -16.42 -14.66
C ASN A 221 -6.30 -15.87 -14.29
N ASN A 222 -6.20 -15.22 -13.13
CA ASN A 222 -4.98 -14.66 -12.58
C ASN A 222 -4.77 -15.19 -11.15
N GLU A 223 -3.59 -15.75 -10.88
CA GLU A 223 -3.27 -16.31 -9.55
C GLU A 223 -3.37 -15.29 -8.43
N ARG A 224 -2.95 -14.03 -8.66
CA ARG A 224 -3.02 -12.97 -7.66
C ARG A 224 -4.48 -12.71 -7.27
N LEU A 225 -5.38 -12.64 -8.25
CA LEU A 225 -6.81 -12.47 -7.99
C LEU A 225 -7.41 -13.66 -7.24
N ILE A 226 -6.99 -14.89 -7.56
CA ILE A 226 -7.40 -16.09 -6.80
C ILE A 226 -6.98 -15.97 -5.33
N ARG A 227 -5.69 -15.71 -5.07
CA ARG A 227 -5.13 -15.68 -3.72
C ARG A 227 -5.73 -14.55 -2.87
N GLN A 228 -6.07 -13.43 -3.50
CA GLN A 228 -6.68 -12.28 -2.82
C GLN A 228 -8.21 -12.38 -2.72
N SER A 229 -8.84 -13.43 -3.29
CA SER A 229 -10.29 -13.47 -3.50
C SER A 229 -10.80 -12.18 -4.16
N GLY A 230 -10.03 -11.71 -5.15
CA GLY A 230 -10.16 -10.41 -5.78
C GLY A 230 -11.41 -10.29 -6.63
N ALA A 231 -12.03 -9.13 -6.54
CA ALA A 231 -13.13 -8.68 -7.36
C ALA A 231 -12.90 -7.20 -7.71
N PHE A 232 -13.73 -6.63 -8.56
CA PHE A 232 -13.59 -5.24 -8.97
C PHE A 232 -14.85 -4.46 -8.72
N LEU A 233 -14.72 -3.16 -8.46
CA LEU A 233 -15.78 -2.19 -8.64
C LEU A 233 -15.47 -1.42 -9.94
N LEU A 234 -16.27 -1.66 -10.98
CA LEU A 234 -16.13 -1.01 -12.29
C LEU A 234 -17.01 0.24 -12.32
N SER A 235 -16.40 1.40 -12.52
CA SER A 235 -17.13 2.68 -12.54
C SER A 235 -17.51 3.10 -13.96
N GLY A 236 -18.79 3.44 -14.16
CA GLY A 236 -19.26 4.09 -15.39
C GLY A 236 -18.89 5.57 -15.43
N SER A 237 -19.36 6.34 -14.43
CA SER A 237 -19.07 7.78 -14.25
C SER A 237 -19.08 8.58 -15.56
N ILE A 238 -20.15 8.45 -16.35
CA ILE A 238 -20.32 9.24 -17.57
C ILE A 238 -21.30 10.39 -17.31
N ASN A 239 -20.85 11.62 -17.53
CA ASN A 239 -21.72 12.78 -17.54
C ASN A 239 -22.60 12.75 -18.80
N ILE A 240 -23.88 13.09 -18.64
CA ILE A 240 -24.84 13.15 -19.75
C ILE A 240 -25.53 14.51 -19.71
N GLN A 241 -25.29 15.34 -20.73
CA GLN A 241 -26.04 16.57 -20.96
C GLN A 241 -27.28 16.21 -21.78
N LEU A 242 -28.40 16.03 -21.07
CA LEU A 242 -29.64 15.51 -21.64
C LEU A 242 -30.28 16.49 -22.63
N ASN A 243 -30.57 15.98 -23.83
CA ASN A 243 -31.48 16.62 -24.77
C ASN A 243 -32.85 15.91 -24.73
N LYS A 244 -33.85 16.56 -24.15
CA LYS A 244 -35.21 16.00 -23.99
C LYS A 244 -35.98 15.89 -25.31
N SER A 245 -35.58 16.64 -26.34
CA SER A 245 -36.21 16.59 -27.66
C SER A 245 -35.65 15.46 -28.51
N ASP A 246 -34.41 15.05 -28.25
CA ASP A 246 -33.73 13.94 -28.91
C ASP A 246 -32.69 13.35 -27.95
N TYR A 247 -33.04 12.24 -27.30
CA TYR A 247 -32.17 11.55 -26.36
C TYR A 247 -30.85 11.11 -27.01
N GLY A 248 -30.86 10.73 -28.30
CA GLY A 248 -29.67 10.33 -29.04
C GLY A 248 -28.69 11.49 -29.26
N ALA A 249 -29.18 12.72 -29.32
CA ALA A 249 -28.37 13.94 -29.39
C ALA A 249 -27.85 14.42 -28.03
N SER A 250 -28.11 13.68 -26.94
CA SER A 250 -27.53 14.00 -25.62
C SER A 250 -26.00 13.87 -25.68
N ARG A 251 -25.30 14.88 -25.16
CA ARG A 251 -23.83 14.88 -25.12
C ARG A 251 -23.36 14.04 -23.95
N ILE A 252 -22.30 13.28 -24.16
CA ILE A 252 -21.71 12.42 -23.13
C ILE A 252 -20.23 12.72 -22.93
N GLU A 253 -19.75 12.59 -21.70
CA GLU A 253 -18.38 12.89 -21.35
C GLU A 253 -17.90 11.94 -20.25
N LYS A 254 -16.70 11.36 -20.39
CA LYS A 254 -16.08 10.60 -19.30
C LYS A 254 -15.81 11.55 -18.14
N SER A 255 -16.28 11.20 -16.94
CA SER A 255 -16.02 11.99 -15.74
C SER A 255 -15.44 11.14 -14.62
N SER A 256 -14.88 11.81 -13.61
CA SER A 256 -14.32 11.18 -12.42
C SER A 256 -15.19 11.46 -11.21
N CYS A 257 -15.34 10.49 -10.32
CA CYS A 257 -16.03 10.69 -9.04
C CYS A 257 -15.36 9.91 -7.91
N SER A 258 -15.74 10.25 -6.67
CA SER A 258 -15.49 9.40 -5.51
C SER A 258 -16.47 8.23 -5.52
N LEU A 259 -15.97 7.03 -5.21
CA LEU A 259 -16.78 5.83 -5.06
C LEU A 259 -17.13 5.55 -3.58
N ASN A 260 -16.93 6.49 -2.66
CA ASN A 260 -17.29 6.31 -1.25
C ASN A 260 -18.76 5.92 -1.07
N SER A 261 -19.68 6.51 -1.85
CA SER A 261 -21.12 6.21 -1.80
C SER A 261 -21.46 4.78 -2.23
N GLN A 262 -20.54 4.08 -2.88
CA GLN A 262 -20.70 2.67 -3.24
C GLN A 262 -20.50 1.74 -2.03
N PHE A 263 -19.96 2.24 -0.93
CA PHE A 263 -19.77 1.51 0.32
C PHE A 263 -20.78 1.94 1.40
N ALA A 264 -20.83 1.20 2.50
CA ALA A 264 -21.53 1.65 3.70
C ALA A 264 -20.92 2.97 4.21
N SER A 265 -21.75 3.81 4.84
CA SER A 265 -21.28 5.06 5.47
C SER A 265 -20.36 4.78 6.66
N GLU A 266 -20.66 3.71 7.39
CA GLU A 266 -19.83 3.16 8.44
C GLU A 266 -18.62 2.42 7.85
N ARG A 267 -17.46 2.63 8.48
CA ARG A 267 -16.20 1.96 8.14
C ARG A 267 -15.66 1.23 9.36
N ILE A 268 -14.78 0.26 9.13
CA ILE A 268 -13.98 -0.32 10.20
C ILE A 268 -12.64 0.39 10.22
N ILE A 269 -12.33 1.10 11.30
CA ILE A 269 -11.09 1.85 11.48
C ILE A 269 -10.08 0.99 12.22
N ILE A 270 -8.87 0.93 11.67
CA ILE A 270 -7.75 0.20 12.25
C ILE A 270 -6.74 1.21 12.79
N PRO A 271 -6.65 1.40 14.12
CA PRO A 271 -5.70 2.33 14.70
C PRO A 271 -4.27 2.03 14.27
N ALA A 272 -3.50 3.09 13.98
CA ALA A 272 -2.14 2.95 13.48
C ALA A 272 -1.25 2.07 14.39
N GLY A 273 -1.39 2.21 15.72
CA GLY A 273 -0.69 1.41 16.72
C GLY A 273 -1.02 -0.09 16.73
N SER A 274 -2.16 -0.50 16.17
CA SER A 274 -2.60 -1.90 16.13
C SER A 274 -2.20 -2.63 14.84
N LYS A 275 -1.75 -1.91 13.81
CA LYS A 275 -1.51 -2.50 12.49
C LYS A 275 -0.42 -3.57 12.48
N GLU A 276 0.68 -3.34 13.21
CA GLU A 276 1.81 -4.27 13.25
C GLU A 276 1.42 -5.60 13.90
N SER A 277 0.77 -5.57 15.06
CA SER A 277 0.28 -6.78 15.73
C SER A 277 -0.76 -7.53 14.88
N LEU A 278 -1.67 -6.80 14.24
CA LEU A 278 -2.66 -7.40 13.33
C LEU A 278 -2.01 -8.09 12.12
N LEU A 279 -0.96 -7.51 11.55
CA LEU A 279 -0.20 -8.16 10.47
C LEU A 279 0.51 -9.43 10.93
N GLU A 280 1.04 -9.45 12.16
CA GLU A 280 1.65 -10.66 12.75
C GLU A 280 0.61 -11.76 12.99
N GLU A 281 -0.56 -11.43 13.53
CA GLU A 281 -1.67 -12.37 13.69
C GLU A 281 -2.15 -12.89 12.33
N LEU A 282 -2.37 -12.01 11.35
CA LEU A 282 -2.77 -12.41 9.98
C LEU A 282 -1.73 -13.31 9.33
N ASN A 283 -0.44 -13.06 9.56
CA ASN A 283 0.64 -13.90 9.07
C ASN A 283 0.55 -15.33 9.63
N PHE A 284 0.15 -15.50 10.89
CA PHE A 284 -0.11 -16.82 11.47
C PHE A 284 -1.23 -17.58 10.74
N TYR A 285 -2.25 -16.86 10.26
CA TYR A 285 -3.31 -17.41 9.42
C TYR A 285 -2.96 -17.48 7.92
N ASN A 286 -1.68 -17.32 7.57
CA ASN A 286 -1.17 -17.32 6.20
C ASN A 286 -1.78 -16.23 5.30
N ILE A 287 -2.12 -15.09 5.89
CA ILE A 287 -2.55 -13.88 5.19
C ILE A 287 -1.41 -12.86 5.30
N ASN A 288 -0.47 -12.98 4.36
CA ASN A 288 0.74 -12.18 4.30
C ASN A 288 1.10 -11.89 2.84
N GLN A 289 2.13 -11.07 2.62
CA GLN A 289 2.57 -10.68 1.28
C GLN A 289 2.91 -11.90 0.39
N GLY A 290 3.61 -12.89 0.92
CA GLY A 290 3.98 -14.10 0.16
C GLY A 290 2.77 -14.95 -0.23
N ALA A 291 1.75 -15.02 0.63
CA ALA A 291 0.52 -15.73 0.31
C ALA A 291 -0.36 -14.96 -0.70
N LEU A 292 -0.42 -13.63 -0.61
CA LEU A 292 -1.34 -12.81 -1.42
C LEU A 292 -0.79 -12.43 -2.80
N PHE A 293 0.52 -12.42 -2.99
CA PHE A 293 1.17 -11.94 -4.21
C PHE A 293 2.09 -13.01 -4.83
N PRO A 294 1.64 -13.76 -5.85
CA PRO A 294 2.41 -14.83 -6.48
C PRO A 294 3.68 -14.37 -7.19
N GLU A 295 3.79 -13.08 -7.54
CA GLU A 295 4.86 -12.53 -8.33
C GLU A 295 6.21 -12.66 -7.63
N LEU A 296 7.27 -12.95 -8.40
CA LEU A 296 8.59 -13.26 -7.87
C LEU A 296 9.12 -12.16 -6.96
N GLU A 297 8.94 -10.90 -7.34
CA GLU A 297 9.39 -9.74 -6.57
C GLU A 297 8.80 -9.74 -5.15
N HIS A 298 7.51 -10.05 -5.02
CA HIS A 298 6.83 -10.13 -3.73
C HIS A 298 7.24 -11.38 -2.94
N GLN A 299 7.49 -12.50 -3.60
CA GLN A 299 8.05 -13.69 -2.95
C GLN A 299 9.44 -13.41 -2.37
N MET A 300 10.31 -12.73 -3.13
CA MET A 300 11.66 -12.37 -2.69
C MET A 300 11.61 -11.36 -1.54
N ALA A 301 10.74 -10.36 -1.60
CA ALA A 301 10.52 -9.41 -0.52
C ALA A 301 10.04 -10.10 0.76
N TYR A 302 9.12 -11.06 0.66
CA TYR A 302 8.64 -11.85 1.79
C TYR A 302 9.72 -12.74 2.40
N ILE A 303 10.56 -13.39 1.59
CA ILE A 303 11.70 -14.18 2.10
C ILE A 303 12.67 -13.28 2.87
N LYS A 304 13.02 -12.11 2.31
CA LYS A 304 13.85 -11.12 3.00
C LYS A 304 13.24 -10.71 4.34
N TYR A 305 11.93 -10.47 4.37
CA TYR A 305 11.22 -10.13 5.61
C TYR A 305 11.21 -11.27 6.63
N SER A 306 10.85 -12.49 6.23
CA SER A 306 10.68 -13.62 7.14
C SER A 306 12.01 -14.21 7.63
N MET A 307 12.99 -14.34 6.74
CA MET A 307 14.26 -15.01 7.03
C MET A 307 15.34 -14.05 7.57
N CYS A 308 15.42 -12.82 7.05
CA CYS A 308 16.54 -11.91 7.38
C CYS A 308 16.27 -10.95 8.54
N LYS A 309 15.02 -10.83 9.04
CA LYS A 309 14.70 -10.03 10.23
C LYS A 309 14.76 -10.81 11.54
N SER A 310 14.57 -12.12 11.46
CA SER A 310 14.68 -13.06 12.58
C SER A 310 16.07 -12.92 13.23
N ASN A 311 16.20 -13.18 14.54
CA ASN A 311 17.48 -13.22 15.25
C ASN A 311 18.37 -14.36 14.72
N VAL A 312 18.87 -14.23 13.50
CA VAL A 312 19.85 -15.14 12.91
C VAL A 312 21.14 -14.96 13.70
N ARG A 313 21.75 -16.08 14.11
CA ARG A 313 23.09 -16.04 14.69
C ARG A 313 24.00 -15.30 13.72
N SER A 314 24.63 -14.21 14.18
CA SER A 314 25.61 -13.51 13.35
C SER A 314 26.71 -14.50 13.00
N ALA A 315 27.03 -14.59 11.71
CA ALA A 315 28.17 -15.39 11.29
C ALA A 315 29.44 -14.74 11.85
N SER A 316 30.42 -15.55 12.24
CA SER A 316 31.74 -15.01 12.58
C SER A 316 32.30 -14.26 11.37
N SER A 317 32.95 -13.14 11.63
CA SER A 317 33.68 -12.38 10.61
C SER A 317 34.63 -13.30 9.86
N PHE A 318 34.72 -13.13 8.55
CA PHE A 318 35.67 -13.88 7.74
C PHE A 318 37.10 -13.48 8.12
N GLU A 319 37.85 -14.43 8.66
CA GLU A 319 39.28 -14.28 8.90
C GLU A 319 40.05 -15.01 7.80
N LYS A 320 40.78 -14.23 6.99
CA LYS A 320 41.68 -14.82 5.99
C LYS A 320 42.87 -15.42 6.72
N ILE A 321 43.07 -16.73 6.58
CA ILE A 321 44.27 -17.41 7.08
C ILE A 321 45.49 -16.81 6.38
N ASP A 322 46.40 -16.24 7.16
CA ASP A 322 47.70 -15.75 6.70
C ASP A 322 48.74 -16.87 6.82
N PHE A 323 49.00 -17.53 5.69
CA PHE A 323 49.98 -18.61 5.61
C PHE A 323 51.43 -18.12 5.78
N ASP A 324 51.72 -16.84 5.58
CA ASP A 324 53.06 -16.29 5.77
C ASP A 324 53.30 -15.98 7.25
N ALA A 325 52.26 -15.56 7.99
CA ALA A 325 52.29 -15.45 9.45
C ALA A 325 52.45 -16.81 10.15
N ILE A 326 51.74 -17.85 9.69
CA ILE A 326 51.85 -19.21 10.24
C ILE A 326 53.28 -19.77 10.06
N LYS A 327 53.90 -19.55 8.89
CA LYS A 327 55.30 -19.94 8.66
C LYS A 327 56.29 -19.13 9.50
N ALA A 328 55.95 -17.89 9.85
CA ALA A 328 56.77 -17.07 10.74
C ALA A 328 56.63 -17.50 12.22
N GLU A 329 55.45 -17.97 12.65
CA GLU A 329 55.19 -18.46 14.01
C GLU A 329 55.83 -19.83 14.31
N GLU A 330 55.93 -20.74 13.33
CA GLU A 330 56.70 -21.99 13.49
C GLU A 330 58.20 -21.76 13.81
N SER A 331 58.69 -20.53 13.61
CA SER A 331 60.07 -20.13 13.92
C SER A 331 60.25 -19.36 15.24
N LYS A 332 59.16 -19.13 16.01
CA LYS A 332 59.21 -18.43 17.30
C LYS A 332 58.31 -19.12 18.33
N GLU A 333 58.91 -19.94 19.20
CA GLU A 333 58.30 -20.29 20.49
C GLU A 333 58.09 -19.00 21.32
N GLY A 334 56.84 -18.61 21.51
CA GLY A 334 56.46 -17.50 22.38
C GLY A 334 55.08 -16.96 22.04
N VAL A 335 54.06 -17.42 22.78
CA VAL A 335 52.68 -16.94 22.69
C VAL A 335 52.61 -15.47 23.15
N GLU A 336 52.27 -14.56 22.25
CA GLU A 336 51.66 -13.27 22.59
C GLU A 336 50.32 -13.14 21.86
N ILE A 337 49.27 -12.95 22.65
CA ILE A 337 47.88 -12.84 22.21
C ILE A 337 47.71 -11.53 21.44
N ALA A 338 47.15 -11.63 20.24
CA ALA A 338 47.02 -10.56 19.25
C ALA A 338 46.33 -9.28 19.75
N GLU A 339 46.92 -8.14 19.40
CA GLU A 339 46.47 -6.75 19.58
C GLU A 339 45.08 -6.40 19.01
N SER A 340 44.42 -7.31 18.27
CA SER A 340 43.14 -7.03 17.59
C SER A 340 41.94 -7.02 18.52
N VAL A 341 41.93 -7.87 19.57
CA VAL A 341 40.82 -7.99 20.53
C VAL A 341 40.64 -6.71 21.36
N VAL A 342 41.73 -5.98 21.62
CA VAL A 342 41.74 -4.77 22.46
C VAL A 342 41.03 -3.59 21.79
N LYS A 343 40.94 -3.55 20.45
CA LYS A 343 40.35 -2.40 19.73
C LYS A 343 38.83 -2.46 19.62
N GLU A 344 38.22 -3.64 19.57
CA GLU A 344 36.76 -3.80 19.53
C GLU A 344 36.10 -3.48 20.88
N GLU A 345 36.68 -3.95 21.99
CA GLU A 345 36.19 -3.64 23.35
C GLU A 345 36.20 -2.13 23.67
N LEU A 346 37.14 -1.37 23.12
CA LEU A 346 37.23 0.08 23.32
C LEU A 346 36.10 0.85 22.61
N VAL A 347 35.61 0.35 21.48
CA VAL A 347 34.55 1.00 20.68
C VAL A 347 33.19 0.77 21.33
N ASP A 348 32.92 -0.46 21.79
CA ASP A 348 31.66 -0.79 22.46
C ASP A 348 31.50 -0.03 23.79
N LYS A 349 32.60 0.17 24.52
CA LYS A 349 32.61 0.99 25.75
C LYS A 349 32.27 2.45 25.46
N ALA A 350 32.83 3.03 24.41
CA ALA A 350 32.58 4.42 24.05
C ALA A 350 31.13 4.66 23.57
N ILE A 351 30.54 3.71 22.84
CA ILE A 351 29.12 3.75 22.47
C ILE A 351 28.24 3.67 23.71
N TYR A 352 28.54 2.75 24.64
CA TYR A 352 27.82 2.61 25.90
C TYR A 352 27.84 3.88 26.76
N ASP A 353 29.00 4.54 26.83
CA ASP A 353 29.18 5.78 27.58
C ASP A 353 28.36 6.93 26.97
N ILE A 354 28.31 7.05 25.63
CA ILE A 354 27.48 8.05 24.94
C ILE A 354 26.00 7.84 25.26
N VAL A 355 25.49 6.60 25.13
CA VAL A 355 24.07 6.30 25.38
C VAL A 355 23.71 6.55 26.86
N SER A 356 24.61 6.22 27.78
CA SER A 356 24.41 6.40 29.22
C SER A 356 24.33 7.85 29.68
N GLN A 357 24.81 8.82 28.88
CA GLN A 357 24.66 10.25 29.19
C GLN A 357 23.22 10.75 29.04
N TYR A 358 22.43 10.11 28.17
CA TYR A 358 21.10 10.59 27.80
C TYR A 358 19.97 9.70 28.32
N ILE A 359 20.28 8.47 28.74
CA ILE A 359 19.29 7.46 29.09
C ILE A 359 19.66 6.80 30.42
N SER A 360 18.83 7.03 31.42
CA SER A 360 18.96 6.42 32.75
C SER A 360 18.26 5.08 32.87
N ASP A 361 17.21 4.84 32.08
CA ASP A 361 16.44 3.59 32.08
C ASP A 361 17.20 2.47 31.35
N ASP A 362 17.37 1.33 32.03
CA ASP A 362 18.16 0.21 31.51
C ASP A 362 17.49 -0.51 30.33
N ALA A 363 16.16 -0.61 30.31
CA ALA A 363 15.42 -1.24 29.21
C ALA A 363 15.49 -0.38 27.95
N ILE A 364 15.33 0.94 28.07
CA ILE A 364 15.48 1.88 26.95
C ILE A 364 16.92 1.88 26.45
N LYS A 365 17.89 1.89 27.36
CA LYS A 365 19.32 1.88 27.03
C LYS A 365 19.70 0.65 26.19
N GLN A 366 19.25 -0.54 26.60
CA GLN A 366 19.49 -1.78 25.85
C GLN A 366 18.84 -1.74 24.46
N ASN A 367 17.65 -1.17 24.33
CA ASN A 367 16.99 -1.04 23.03
C ASN A 367 17.73 -0.07 22.10
N VAL A 368 18.16 1.08 22.63
CA VAL A 368 18.93 2.08 21.87
C VAL A 368 20.30 1.55 21.47
N LEU A 369 20.99 0.82 22.35
CA LEU A 369 22.24 0.15 22.02
C LEU A 369 22.06 -0.84 20.87
N ARG A 370 21.02 -1.69 20.91
CA ARG A 370 20.70 -2.61 19.80
C ARG A 370 20.44 -1.89 18.47
N ILE A 371 19.72 -0.76 18.52
CA ILE A 371 19.46 0.07 17.33
C ILE A 371 20.77 0.59 16.74
N ILE A 372 21.66 1.14 17.58
CA ILE A 372 22.95 1.69 17.17
C ILE A 372 23.83 0.58 16.58
N THR A 373 24.08 -0.50 17.33
CA THR A 373 24.95 -1.61 16.90
C THR A 373 24.50 -2.16 15.55
N ARG A 374 23.20 -2.42 15.36
CA ARG A 374 22.66 -2.97 14.11
C ARG A 374 22.80 -2.03 12.91
N GLN A 375 22.80 -0.72 13.12
CA GLN A 375 22.96 0.27 12.05
C GLN A 375 24.41 0.65 11.79
N THR A 376 25.31 0.48 12.77
CA THR A 376 26.73 0.80 12.62
C THR A 376 27.59 -0.39 12.18
N GLU A 377 27.04 -1.61 12.16
CA GLU A 377 27.73 -2.84 11.74
C GLU A 377 28.15 -2.80 10.26
N TYR A 378 27.37 -2.14 9.39
CA TYR A 378 27.68 -1.96 7.96
C TYR A 378 27.28 -0.55 7.50
N ILE A 379 28.22 0.40 7.55
CA ILE A 379 27.98 1.78 7.11
C ILE A 379 28.12 1.85 5.59
N ASP A 380 27.00 2.02 4.89
CA ASP A 380 26.98 2.43 3.48
C ASP A 380 27.34 3.92 3.38
N TRP A 381 28.61 4.20 3.07
CA TRP A 381 29.14 5.56 2.97
C TRP A 381 28.47 6.39 1.88
N ALA A 382 27.87 5.77 0.86
CA ALA A 382 27.15 6.49 -0.19
C ALA A 382 25.79 7.05 0.30
N ASN A 383 25.19 6.43 1.32
CA ASN A 383 23.89 6.80 1.88
C ASN A 383 23.97 7.32 3.33
N LYS A 384 25.15 7.81 3.74
CA LYS A 384 25.44 8.22 5.12
C LYS A 384 24.39 9.16 5.73
N GLU A 385 23.88 10.12 4.97
CA GLU A 385 22.88 11.09 5.45
C GLU A 385 21.51 10.43 5.72
N ALA A 386 21.10 9.48 4.87
CA ALA A 386 19.88 8.71 5.07
C ALA A 386 19.99 7.79 6.29
N THR A 387 21.14 7.13 6.47
CA THR A 387 21.40 6.27 7.64
C THR A 387 21.39 7.06 8.94
N ILE A 388 22.01 8.25 8.96
CA ILE A 388 22.00 9.16 10.12
C ILE A 388 20.57 9.60 10.46
N SER A 389 19.77 9.92 9.45
CA SER A 389 18.38 10.37 9.63
C SER A 389 17.50 9.24 10.17
N ASP A 390 17.65 8.02 9.64
CA ASP A 390 16.94 6.85 10.13
C ASP A 390 17.34 6.46 11.57
N LEU A 391 18.63 6.57 11.91
CA LEU A 391 19.13 6.34 13.26
C LEU A 391 18.52 7.34 14.27
N ARG A 392 18.49 8.64 13.93
CA ARG A 392 17.82 9.66 14.77
C ARG A 392 16.34 9.32 14.98
N ARG A 393 15.64 8.92 13.93
CA ARG A 393 14.22 8.54 13.97
C ARG A 393 13.96 7.36 14.91
N LYS A 394 14.74 6.28 14.78
CA LYS A 394 14.58 5.07 15.62
C LYS A 394 14.87 5.34 17.09
N ILE A 395 15.91 6.13 17.39
CA ILE A 395 16.24 6.52 18.76
C ILE A 395 15.13 7.41 19.33
N LYS A 396 14.65 8.42 18.60
CA LYS A 396 13.50 9.25 19.03
C LYS A 396 12.29 8.39 19.36
N ARG A 397 11.92 7.45 18.48
CA ARG A 397 10.79 6.52 18.70
C ARG A 397 10.96 5.70 19.97
N SER A 398 12.17 5.17 20.23
CA SER A 398 12.44 4.41 21.45
C SER A 398 12.34 5.26 22.72
N LEU A 399 12.68 6.55 22.66
CA LEU A 399 12.56 7.48 23.78
C LEU A 399 11.10 7.91 24.02
N SER A 400 10.35 8.17 22.95
CA SER A 400 8.94 8.62 23.03
C SER A 400 7.98 7.55 23.55
N LEU A 401 8.31 6.27 23.43
CA LEU A 401 7.49 5.16 23.92
C LEU A 401 7.41 5.05 25.45
N GLN A 402 8.24 5.80 26.20
CA GLN A 402 8.33 5.66 27.67
C GLN A 402 8.29 7.01 28.41
N SER A 403 7.33 7.87 28.06
CA SER A 403 6.97 9.08 28.82
C SER A 403 8.00 10.23 28.81
N ILE A 404 8.94 10.24 27.85
CA ILE A 404 9.81 11.40 27.60
C ILE A 404 9.09 12.35 26.63
N SER A 405 9.11 13.66 26.92
CA SER A 405 8.49 14.66 26.03
C SER A 405 9.13 14.65 24.64
N SER A 406 8.33 14.87 23.60
CA SER A 406 8.76 14.81 22.19
C SER A 406 9.98 15.69 21.90
N ASP A 407 10.04 16.87 22.51
CA ASP A 407 11.13 17.83 22.32
C ASP A 407 12.45 17.31 22.92
N VAL A 408 12.38 16.74 24.14
CA VAL A 408 13.55 16.16 24.81
C VAL A 408 14.03 14.90 24.07
N ALA A 409 13.11 14.05 23.60
CA ALA A 409 13.44 12.88 22.80
C ALA A 409 14.13 13.26 21.48
N THR A 410 13.63 14.31 20.81
CA THR A 410 14.20 14.82 19.55
C THR A 410 15.60 15.37 19.76
N GLN A 411 15.80 16.18 20.79
CA GLN A 411 17.11 16.78 21.08
C GLN A 411 18.14 15.74 21.52
N SER A 412 17.75 14.80 22.38
CA SER A 412 18.61 13.70 22.83
C SER A 412 19.03 12.80 21.67
N ALA A 413 18.10 12.45 20.76
CA ALA A 413 18.42 11.67 19.56
C ALA A 413 19.40 12.41 18.63
N ARG A 414 19.20 13.71 18.40
CA ARG A 414 20.12 14.53 17.57
C ARG A 414 21.52 14.58 18.18
N ASN A 415 21.63 14.82 19.48
CA ASN A 415 22.90 14.95 20.17
C ASN A 415 23.66 13.61 20.22
N MET A 416 22.98 12.51 20.59
CA MET A 416 23.59 11.17 20.59
C MET A 416 24.14 10.79 19.22
N VAL A 417 23.34 10.96 18.15
CA VAL A 417 23.77 10.60 16.80
C VAL A 417 24.94 11.46 16.34
N SER A 418 24.98 12.74 16.72
CA SER A 418 26.11 13.62 16.37
C SER A 418 27.41 13.21 17.05
N GLN A 419 27.35 12.78 18.32
CA GLN A 419 28.52 12.23 19.02
C GLN A 419 28.98 10.90 18.41
N LEU A 420 28.05 10.02 18.03
CA LEU A 420 28.36 8.77 17.34
C LEU A 420 29.03 9.02 15.98
N VAL A 421 28.51 9.96 15.17
CA VAL A 421 29.13 10.32 13.89
C VAL A 421 30.56 10.80 14.08
N ASN A 422 30.83 11.64 15.10
CA ASN A 422 32.19 12.09 15.41
C ASN A 422 33.13 10.96 15.83
N LEU A 423 32.61 9.93 16.51
CA LEU A 423 33.36 8.73 16.89
C LEU A 423 33.77 7.91 15.66
N TYR A 424 32.88 7.80 14.67
CA TYR A 424 33.13 7.04 13.44
C TYR A 424 33.91 7.82 12.35
N VAL A 425 33.91 9.16 12.38
CA VAL A 425 34.67 10.00 11.43
C VAL A 425 36.16 10.14 11.83
N LYS A 426 36.51 9.86 13.08
CA LYS A 426 37.90 9.83 13.56
C LYS A 426 38.60 8.48 13.35
N LYS A 427 37.86 7.44 12.95
CA LYS A 427 38.40 6.18 12.41
C LYS A 427 38.76 6.39 10.95
#